data_AF-A0A3P7M9S4-F1
#
_entry.id   AF-A0A3P7M9S4-F1
#
_cell.length_a   1.000
_cell.length_b   1.000
_cell.length_c   1.000
_cell.angle_alpha   90.00
_cell.angle_beta   90.00
_cell.angle_gamma   90.00
#
_symmetry.space_group_name_H-M   'P 1'
#
loop_
_entity.id
_entity.type
_entity.pdbx_description
1 polymer ?
#
loop_
_entity_poly.entity_id
_entity_poly.type
_entity_poly.pdbx_seq_one_letter_code
_entity_poly.pdbx_strand_id
1 'polypeptide(L)'
;MRHELDCLILLSNHDLALERFAAKEKFVLSVLNDPSASRPDLPAFLQRFSPAYLACGVLRMAVGVCERLRQYARAASLIRALLYPVPISKKQKPAPSVSLLTLMGSRSACRLLLRFILDEGVHGGKHLECLTAIQSLLSISPDMPAAYLRAGYRLEVKRQVGRLLETAARRAPVTAVRKSRKRKADQEMVTESTEDPFTTIRDLNEALVPSLKEAPTVRF
;
A
#
# COMPACT_ATOMS: atom_id res chain seq x y z
N MET A 1 12.05 7.88 -22.35
CA MET A 1 11.51 6.86 -21.42
C MET A 1 10.01 6.97 -21.21
N ARG A 2 9.44 7.96 -20.49
CA ARG A 2 7.98 8.01 -20.26
C ARG A 2 7.18 7.98 -21.57
N HIS A 3 7.46 8.92 -22.48
CA HIS A 3 6.80 8.98 -23.80
C HIS A 3 6.99 7.70 -24.62
N GLU A 4 8.18 7.12 -24.57
CA GLU A 4 8.50 5.87 -25.27
C GLU A 4 7.69 4.69 -24.72
N LEU A 5 7.57 4.57 -23.39
CA LEU A 5 6.73 3.56 -22.74
C LEU A 5 5.24 3.79 -23.08
N ASP A 6 4.77 5.04 -23.02
CA ASP A 6 3.39 5.39 -23.40
C ASP A 6 3.09 4.95 -24.85
N CYS A 7 4.00 5.24 -25.81
CA CYS A 7 3.86 4.80 -27.20
C CYS A 7 3.81 3.26 -27.33
N LEU A 8 4.70 2.54 -26.66
CA LEU A 8 4.73 1.08 -26.72
C LEU A 8 3.47 0.46 -26.09
N ILE A 9 2.97 1.03 -25.00
CA ILE A 9 1.71 0.61 -24.36
C ILE A 9 0.51 0.85 -25.29
N LEU A 10 0.46 2.00 -25.97
CA LEU A 10 -0.59 2.30 -26.95
C LEU A 10 -0.57 1.34 -28.14
N LEU A 11 0.61 0.90 -28.56
CA LEU A 11 0.79 -0.11 -29.61
C LEU A 11 0.61 -1.55 -29.10
N SER A 12 0.22 -1.75 -27.83
CA SER A 12 0.09 -3.05 -27.17
C SER A 12 1.39 -3.89 -27.16
N ASN A 13 2.54 -3.27 -27.39
CA ASN A 13 3.84 -3.94 -27.35
C ASN A 13 4.39 -3.97 -25.92
N HIS A 14 3.73 -4.77 -25.09
CA HIS A 14 3.99 -4.85 -23.65
C HIS A 14 5.34 -5.48 -23.31
N ASP A 15 5.79 -6.48 -24.07
CA ASP A 15 7.08 -7.14 -23.84
C ASP A 15 8.25 -6.17 -24.06
N LEU A 16 8.25 -5.45 -25.18
CA LEU A 16 9.27 -4.44 -25.46
C LEU A 16 9.20 -3.28 -24.46
N ALA A 17 8.00 -2.84 -24.07
CA ALA A 17 7.86 -1.81 -23.03
C ALA A 17 8.51 -2.25 -21.71
N LEU A 18 8.32 -3.51 -21.31
CA LEU A 18 8.89 -4.06 -20.10
C LEU A 18 10.42 -4.19 -20.19
N GLU A 19 10.95 -4.60 -21.34
CA GLU A 19 12.39 -4.67 -21.60
C GLU A 19 13.05 -3.28 -21.49
N ARG A 20 12.45 -2.27 -22.13
CA ARG A 20 12.94 -0.88 -22.09
C ARG A 20 12.90 -0.31 -20.67
N PHE A 21 11.86 -0.64 -19.91
CA PHE A 21 11.79 -0.28 -18.50
C PHE A 21 12.87 -1.00 -17.68
N ALA A 22 13.03 -2.32 -17.85
CA ALA A 22 13.99 -3.14 -17.10
C ALA A 22 15.43 -2.62 -17.26
N ALA A 23 15.81 -2.19 -18.47
CA ALA A 23 17.12 -1.58 -18.74
C ALA A 23 17.41 -0.31 -17.92
N LYS A 24 16.37 0.37 -17.43
CA LYS A 24 16.46 1.64 -16.71
C LYS A 24 15.87 1.56 -15.29
N GLU A 25 15.41 0.39 -14.86
CA GLU A 25 14.69 0.18 -13.60
C GLU A 25 15.51 0.67 -12.41
N LYS A 26 16.81 0.30 -12.35
CA LYS A 26 17.73 0.74 -11.28
C LYS A 26 17.84 2.26 -11.17
N PHE A 27 17.85 2.97 -12.31
CA PHE A 27 17.91 4.42 -12.34
C PHE A 27 16.60 5.05 -11.86
N VAL A 28 15.45 4.50 -12.26
CA VAL A 28 14.16 5.00 -11.79
C VAL A 28 14.03 4.84 -10.27
N LEU A 29 14.44 3.69 -9.75
CA LEU A 29 14.43 3.43 -8.31
C LEU A 29 15.42 4.34 -7.55
N SER A 30 16.61 4.62 -8.10
CA SER A 30 17.56 5.53 -7.46
C SER A 30 17.01 6.96 -7.34
N VAL A 31 16.25 7.43 -8.35
CA VAL A 31 15.60 8.76 -8.30
C VAL A 31 14.53 8.82 -7.20
N LEU A 32 13.81 7.73 -6.93
CA LEU A 32 12.81 7.69 -5.86
C LEU A 32 13.41 7.63 -4.47
N ASN A 33 14.58 7.03 -4.34
CA ASN A 33 15.31 6.96 -3.08
C ASN A 33 16.01 8.29 -2.75
N ASP A 34 16.20 9.18 -3.72
CA ASP A 34 16.82 10.49 -3.53
C ASP A 34 15.81 11.51 -2.94
N PRO A 35 15.99 11.98 -1.70
CA PRO A 35 15.08 12.94 -1.08
C PRO A 35 15.09 14.31 -1.77
N SER A 36 16.17 14.66 -2.48
CA SER A 36 16.24 15.92 -3.23
C SER A 36 15.38 15.89 -4.49
N ALA A 37 15.10 14.70 -5.03
CA ALA A 37 14.33 14.50 -6.24
C ALA A 37 12.84 14.85 -6.09
N SER A 38 12.30 14.87 -4.86
CA SER A 38 10.90 15.22 -4.61
C SER A 38 10.65 16.73 -4.54
N ARG A 39 11.69 17.55 -4.43
CA ARG A 39 11.62 19.02 -4.38
C ARG A 39 10.51 19.54 -3.45
N PRO A 40 10.57 19.21 -2.14
CA PRO A 40 9.56 19.64 -1.17
C PRO A 40 9.51 21.17 -1.00
N ASP A 41 10.56 21.87 -1.44
CA ASP A 41 10.67 23.32 -1.52
C ASP A 41 9.66 23.96 -2.49
N LEU A 42 9.23 23.21 -3.51
CA LEU A 42 8.30 23.70 -4.51
C LEU A 42 6.84 23.52 -4.06
N PRO A 43 5.92 24.40 -4.50
CA PRO A 43 4.50 24.18 -4.28
C PRO A 43 4.00 22.95 -5.05
N ALA A 44 2.96 22.29 -4.53
CA ALA A 44 2.48 20.99 -5.03
C ALA A 44 2.14 20.95 -6.54
N PHE A 45 1.72 22.06 -7.13
CA PHE A 45 1.43 22.11 -8.57
C PHE A 45 2.70 22.07 -9.44
N LEU A 46 3.82 22.61 -8.94
CA LEU A 46 5.13 22.54 -9.59
C LEU A 46 5.86 21.23 -9.30
N GLN A 47 5.62 20.61 -8.14
CA GLN A 47 6.18 19.31 -7.80
C GLN A 47 5.79 18.21 -8.81
N ARG A 48 4.74 18.40 -9.62
CA ARG A 48 4.38 17.50 -10.73
C ARG A 48 5.43 17.41 -11.84
N PHE A 49 6.34 18.38 -11.90
CA PHE A 49 7.47 18.39 -12.83
C PHE A 49 8.76 17.90 -12.17
N SER A 50 8.71 17.50 -10.89
CA SER A 50 9.88 16.97 -10.18
C SER A 50 10.30 15.59 -10.74
N PRO A 51 11.60 15.26 -10.66
CA PRO A 51 12.09 13.93 -11.04
C PRO A 51 11.37 12.79 -10.31
N ALA A 52 11.09 12.94 -9.01
CA ALA A 52 10.36 11.92 -8.25
C ALA A 52 8.94 11.69 -8.78
N TYR A 53 8.21 12.76 -9.12
CA TYR A 53 6.87 12.63 -9.69
C TYR A 53 6.90 11.90 -11.04
N LEU A 54 7.86 12.23 -11.89
CA LEU A 54 8.05 11.56 -13.19
C LEU A 54 8.43 10.08 -13.01
N ALA A 55 9.30 9.77 -12.06
CA ALA A 55 9.67 8.40 -11.71
C ALA A 55 8.48 7.58 -11.19
N CYS A 56 7.63 8.16 -10.33
CA CYS A 56 6.36 7.56 -9.91
C CYS A 56 5.42 7.32 -11.11
N GLY A 57 5.43 8.21 -12.10
CA GLY A 57 4.70 8.02 -13.37
C GLY A 57 5.22 6.82 -14.17
N VAL A 58 6.54 6.73 -14.33
CA VAL A 58 7.22 5.61 -15.01
C VAL A 58 6.92 4.27 -14.33
N LEU A 59 7.09 4.18 -13.02
CA LEU A 59 6.78 2.96 -12.27
C LEU A 59 5.32 2.53 -12.44
N ARG A 60 4.36 3.45 -12.34
CA ARG A 60 2.94 3.09 -12.51
C ARG A 60 2.62 2.50 -13.87
N MET A 61 3.26 2.99 -14.94
CA MET A 61 3.12 2.40 -16.27
C MET A 61 3.74 1.02 -16.32
N ALA A 62 4.94 0.84 -15.76
CA ALA A 62 5.62 -0.46 -15.69
C ALA A 62 4.80 -1.51 -14.91
N VAL A 63 4.19 -1.13 -13.78
CA VAL A 63 3.23 -1.99 -13.06
C VAL A 63 2.06 -2.37 -13.98
N GLY A 64 1.54 -1.41 -14.76
CA GLY A 64 0.48 -1.65 -15.76
C GLY A 64 0.87 -2.69 -16.80
N VAL A 65 2.09 -2.58 -17.32
CA VAL A 65 2.66 -3.53 -18.27
C VAL A 65 2.83 -4.91 -17.63
N CYS A 66 3.36 -4.98 -16.40
CA CYS A 66 3.52 -6.24 -15.67
C CYS A 66 2.19 -6.97 -15.48
N GLU A 67 1.13 -6.26 -15.08
CA GLU A 67 -0.21 -6.84 -14.91
C GLU A 67 -0.79 -7.37 -16.23
N ARG A 68 -0.58 -6.65 -17.34
CA ARG A 68 -1.01 -7.11 -18.68
C ARG A 68 -0.31 -8.40 -19.10
N LEU A 69 0.95 -8.55 -18.72
CA LEU A 69 1.75 -9.75 -18.94
C LEU A 69 1.54 -10.82 -17.84
N ARG A 70 0.58 -10.63 -16.93
CA ARG A 70 0.28 -11.52 -15.80
C ARG A 70 1.47 -11.74 -14.85
N GLN A 71 2.44 -10.84 -14.85
CA GLN A 71 3.59 -10.86 -13.95
C GLN A 71 3.25 -10.15 -12.62
N TYR A 72 2.22 -10.64 -11.91
CA TYR A 72 1.70 -10.00 -10.69
C TYR A 72 2.73 -9.91 -9.56
N ALA A 73 3.62 -10.91 -9.44
CA ALA A 73 4.70 -10.86 -8.47
C ALA A 73 5.66 -9.68 -8.73
N ARG A 74 6.01 -9.43 -10.00
CA ARG A 74 6.87 -8.30 -10.38
C ARG A 74 6.14 -6.96 -10.20
N ALA A 75 4.86 -6.90 -10.55
CA ALA A 75 4.01 -5.73 -10.31
C ALA A 75 3.99 -5.37 -8.81
N ALA A 76 3.71 -6.35 -7.94
CA ALA A 76 3.74 -6.18 -6.49
C ALA A 76 5.11 -5.70 -5.99
N SER A 77 6.22 -6.28 -6.47
CA SER A 77 7.57 -5.83 -6.10
C SER A 77 7.85 -4.37 -6.48
N LEU A 78 7.44 -3.93 -7.66
CA LEU A 78 7.57 -2.54 -8.09
C LEU A 78 6.69 -1.60 -7.25
N ILE A 79 5.48 -2.02 -6.89
CA ILE A 79 4.63 -1.25 -5.99
C ILE A 79 5.26 -1.17 -4.59
N ARG A 80 5.78 -2.29 -4.04
CA ARG A 80 6.52 -2.27 -2.76
C ARG A 80 7.70 -1.31 -2.81
N ALA A 81 8.48 -1.30 -3.88
CA ALA A 81 9.63 -0.40 -4.02
C ALA A 81 9.22 1.09 -4.03
N LEU A 82 8.04 1.42 -4.56
CA LEU A 82 7.49 2.76 -4.51
C LEU A 82 6.97 3.12 -3.11
N LEU A 83 6.29 2.19 -2.44
CA LEU A 83 5.69 2.39 -1.12
C LEU A 83 6.75 2.45 0.00
N TYR A 84 7.81 1.66 -0.14
CA TYR A 84 8.91 1.48 0.82
C TYR A 84 10.26 1.69 0.11
N PRO A 85 10.59 2.94 -0.27
CA PRO A 85 11.88 3.24 -0.88
C PRO A 85 13.02 2.83 0.05
N VAL A 86 14.11 2.31 -0.54
CA VAL A 86 15.25 1.81 0.22
C VAL A 86 15.97 3.01 0.84
N PRO A 87 16.17 3.02 2.18
CA PRO A 87 16.84 4.13 2.82
C PRO A 87 18.28 4.27 2.34
N ILE A 88 18.71 5.50 2.09
CA ILE A 88 20.09 5.82 1.66
C ILE A 88 21.11 5.46 2.75
N SER A 89 20.68 5.44 4.02
CA SER A 89 21.51 5.07 5.16
C SER A 89 21.21 3.65 5.63
N LYS A 90 22.27 2.82 5.76
CA LYS A 90 22.19 1.45 6.30
C LYS A 90 21.64 1.36 7.73
N LYS A 91 21.51 2.49 8.44
CA LYS A 91 20.98 2.55 9.82
C LYS A 91 19.45 2.74 9.89
N GLN A 92 18.79 3.08 8.78
CA GLN A 92 17.34 3.28 8.77
C GLN A 92 16.63 2.02 8.29
N LYS A 93 15.56 1.62 8.99
CA LYS A 93 14.65 0.59 8.49
C LYS A 93 13.81 1.19 7.34
N PRO A 94 13.48 0.41 6.30
CA PRO A 94 12.57 0.86 5.26
C PRO A 94 11.24 1.27 5.89
N ALA A 95 10.88 2.54 5.72
CA ALA A 95 9.66 3.13 6.23
C ALA A 95 8.73 3.47 5.07
N PRO A 96 7.41 3.41 5.28
CA PRO A 96 6.46 3.78 4.25
C PRO A 96 6.59 5.27 3.88
N SER A 97 6.64 5.57 2.58
CA SER A 97 6.82 6.94 2.10
C SER A 97 5.48 7.65 1.82
N VAL A 98 4.97 8.37 2.84
CA VAL A 98 3.78 9.22 2.69
C VAL A 98 4.02 10.39 1.74
N SER A 99 5.24 10.92 1.70
CA SER A 99 5.59 12.03 0.83
C SER A 99 5.37 11.66 -0.65
N LEU A 100 5.77 10.45 -1.06
CA LEU A 100 5.53 9.95 -2.43
C LEU A 100 4.03 9.73 -2.70
N LEU A 101 3.29 9.14 -1.76
CA LEU A 101 1.84 8.96 -1.90
C LEU A 101 1.08 10.29 -2.01
N THR A 102 1.54 11.29 -1.26
CA THR A 102 1.00 12.66 -1.29
C THR A 102 1.33 13.33 -2.62
N LEU A 103 2.58 13.22 -3.08
CA LEU A 103 3.07 13.76 -4.34
C LEU A 103 2.28 13.22 -5.55
N MET A 104 1.94 11.94 -5.55
CA MET A 104 1.13 11.31 -6.61
C MET A 104 -0.34 11.74 -6.61
N GLY A 105 -0.80 12.28 -5.49
CA GLY A 105 -2.17 12.69 -5.25
C GLY A 105 -3.11 11.52 -4.93
N SER A 106 -4.18 11.85 -4.20
CA SER A 106 -5.10 10.89 -3.60
C SER A 106 -5.66 9.82 -4.55
N ARG A 107 -6.04 10.19 -5.78
CA ARG A 107 -6.56 9.25 -6.79
C ARG A 107 -5.52 8.21 -7.18
N SER A 108 -4.29 8.65 -7.44
CA SER A 108 -3.19 7.77 -7.87
C SER A 108 -2.74 6.88 -6.72
N ALA A 109 -2.63 7.45 -5.51
CA ALA A 109 -2.31 6.70 -4.30
C ALA A 109 -3.34 5.59 -4.04
N CYS A 110 -4.65 5.92 -4.09
CA CYS A 110 -5.71 4.92 -3.95
C CYS A 110 -5.57 3.81 -4.99
N ARG A 111 -5.48 4.14 -6.29
CA ARG A 111 -5.30 3.13 -7.34
C ARG A 111 -4.08 2.23 -7.11
N LEU A 112 -2.97 2.79 -6.64
CA LEU A 112 -1.77 2.03 -6.34
C LEU A 112 -2.00 1.04 -5.19
N LEU A 113 -2.65 1.48 -4.10
CA LEU A 113 -2.98 0.62 -2.96
C LEU A 113 -3.96 -0.50 -3.35
N LEU A 114 -4.97 -0.21 -4.17
CA LEU A 114 -5.90 -1.27 -4.62
C LEU A 114 -5.18 -2.30 -5.50
N ARG A 115 -4.30 -1.86 -6.40
CA ARG A 115 -3.49 -2.76 -7.24
C ARG A 115 -2.55 -3.60 -6.37
N PHE A 116 -1.94 -3.02 -5.35
CA PHE A 116 -1.13 -3.75 -4.39
C PHE A 116 -1.92 -4.86 -3.68
N ILE A 117 -3.12 -4.53 -3.17
CA ILE A 117 -4.02 -5.50 -2.52
C ILE A 117 -4.37 -6.66 -3.47
N LEU A 118 -4.61 -6.35 -4.75
CA LEU A 118 -4.93 -7.36 -5.76
C LEU A 118 -3.71 -8.20 -6.14
N ASP A 119 -2.59 -7.59 -6.50
CA ASP A 119 -1.41 -8.28 -7.01
C ASP A 119 -0.74 -9.12 -5.92
N GLU A 120 -0.59 -8.57 -4.72
CA GLU A 120 0.11 -9.24 -3.63
C GLU A 120 -0.83 -10.08 -2.76
N GLY A 121 -1.92 -9.48 -2.30
CA GLY A 121 -2.88 -10.13 -1.42
C GLY A 121 -3.66 -11.22 -2.15
N VAL A 122 -4.27 -10.90 -3.29
CA VAL A 122 -5.15 -11.83 -4.00
C VAL A 122 -4.39 -12.77 -4.93
N HIS A 123 -3.67 -12.24 -5.92
CA HIS A 123 -2.95 -13.05 -6.91
C HIS A 123 -1.72 -13.75 -6.31
N GLY A 124 -0.96 -13.05 -5.47
CA GLY A 124 0.19 -13.62 -4.76
C GLY A 124 -0.19 -14.51 -3.57
N GLY A 125 -1.43 -14.44 -3.08
CA GLY A 125 -1.90 -15.19 -1.91
C GLY A 125 -1.27 -14.75 -0.59
N LYS A 126 -0.54 -13.62 -0.56
CA LYS A 126 0.19 -13.10 0.60
C LYS A 126 -0.70 -12.19 1.44
N HIS A 127 -1.84 -12.71 1.89
CA HIS A 127 -2.89 -11.93 2.54
C HIS A 127 -2.38 -11.14 3.75
N LEU A 128 -1.72 -11.82 4.70
CA LEU A 128 -1.27 -11.19 5.94
C LEU A 128 -0.14 -10.16 5.69
N GLU A 129 0.87 -10.52 4.89
CA GLU A 129 1.95 -9.57 4.54
C GLU A 129 1.40 -8.31 3.88
N CYS A 130 0.46 -8.48 2.93
CA CYS A 130 -0.18 -7.37 2.25
C CYS A 130 -0.98 -6.50 3.23
N LEU A 131 -1.76 -7.12 4.13
CA LEU A 131 -2.56 -6.40 5.12
C LEU A 131 -1.67 -5.63 6.10
N THR A 132 -0.58 -6.22 6.59
CA THR A 132 0.40 -5.54 7.45
C THR A 132 1.05 -4.36 6.74
N ALA A 133 1.44 -4.53 5.47
CA ALA A 133 2.02 -3.45 4.68
C ALA A 133 1.03 -2.31 4.40
N ILE A 134 -0.26 -2.63 4.19
CA ILE A 134 -1.32 -1.61 4.05
C ILE A 134 -1.56 -0.91 5.39
N GLN A 135 -1.62 -1.65 6.49
CA GLN A 135 -1.80 -1.09 7.83
C GLN A 135 -0.74 -0.04 8.15
N SER A 136 0.54 -0.36 7.93
CA SER A 136 1.63 0.60 8.17
C SER A 136 1.56 1.83 7.26
N LEU A 137 0.92 1.75 6.08
CA LEU A 137 0.71 2.91 5.19
C LEU A 137 -0.46 3.80 5.63
N LEU A 138 -1.44 3.21 6.33
CA LEU A 138 -2.64 3.89 6.76
C LEU A 138 -2.48 4.52 8.16
N SER A 139 -1.73 3.87 9.06
CA SER A 139 -1.52 4.28 10.46
C SER A 139 -0.46 5.37 10.68
N ILE A 140 0.04 6.03 9.64
CA ILE A 140 1.20 6.94 9.76
C ILE A 140 0.86 8.21 10.55
N SER A 141 -0.40 8.61 10.57
CA SER A 141 -0.91 9.65 11.47
C SER A 141 -2.05 9.07 12.30
N PRO A 142 -1.93 9.04 13.64
CA PRO A 142 -2.96 8.50 14.52
C PRO A 142 -4.24 9.35 14.48
N ASP A 143 -4.10 10.68 14.35
CA ASP A 143 -5.22 11.61 14.35
C ASP A 143 -6.00 11.61 13.03
N MET A 144 -5.30 11.40 11.91
CA MET A 144 -5.90 11.35 10.57
C MET A 144 -5.29 10.22 9.72
N PRO A 145 -5.79 8.98 9.90
CA PRO A 145 -5.34 7.84 9.12
C PRO A 145 -5.45 8.11 7.62
N ALA A 146 -4.37 7.82 6.91
CA ALA A 146 -4.25 8.03 5.46
C ALA A 146 -4.65 9.44 4.99
N ALA A 147 -4.14 10.50 5.63
CA ALA A 147 -4.45 11.90 5.29
C ALA A 147 -4.21 12.27 3.81
N TYR A 148 -3.35 11.53 3.10
CA TYR A 148 -3.12 11.67 1.66
C TYR A 148 -4.28 11.15 0.79
N LEU A 149 -5.30 10.52 1.38
CA LEU A 149 -6.51 10.03 0.73
C LEU A 149 -7.75 10.88 1.05
N ARG A 150 -8.45 11.36 0.01
CA ARG A 150 -9.79 11.94 0.17
C ARG A 150 -10.77 10.88 0.69
N ALA A 151 -11.84 11.32 1.36
CA ALA A 151 -12.80 10.45 2.04
C ALA A 151 -13.34 9.31 1.16
N GLY A 152 -13.76 9.61 -0.08
CA GLY A 152 -14.25 8.57 -1.00
C GLY A 152 -13.23 7.49 -1.35
N TYR A 153 -11.94 7.84 -1.43
CA TYR A 153 -10.87 6.88 -1.68
C TYR A 153 -10.49 6.09 -0.42
N ARG A 154 -10.61 6.69 0.78
CA ARG A 154 -10.48 5.95 2.05
C ARG A 154 -11.55 4.87 2.19
N LEU A 155 -12.78 5.18 1.80
CA LEU A 155 -13.87 4.19 1.75
C LEU A 155 -13.58 3.04 0.80
N GLU A 156 -13.02 3.32 -0.38
CA GLU A 156 -12.68 2.26 -1.34
C GLU A 156 -11.56 1.36 -0.82
N VAL A 157 -10.52 1.93 -0.21
CA VAL A 157 -9.46 1.16 0.45
C VAL A 157 -10.03 0.33 1.60
N LYS A 158 -10.88 0.91 2.45
CA LYS A 158 -11.57 0.21 3.56
C LYS A 158 -12.34 -1.02 3.08
N ARG A 159 -13.07 -0.90 1.97
CA ARG A 159 -13.81 -2.01 1.36
C ARG A 159 -12.89 -3.13 0.88
N GLN A 160 -11.78 -2.79 0.22
CA GLN A 160 -10.83 -3.81 -0.26
C GLN A 160 -10.07 -4.49 0.89
N VAL A 161 -9.66 -3.73 1.90
CA VAL A 161 -9.02 -4.28 3.11
C VAL A 161 -9.99 -5.22 3.83
N GLY A 162 -11.26 -4.83 4.00
CA GLY A 162 -12.30 -5.69 4.57
C GLY A 162 -12.45 -7.03 3.82
N ARG A 163 -12.54 -7.00 2.48
CA ARG A 163 -12.59 -8.22 1.67
C ARG A 163 -11.35 -9.10 1.83
N LEU A 164 -10.17 -8.50 1.87
CA LEU A 164 -8.92 -9.24 2.05
C LEU A 164 -8.83 -9.85 3.45
N LEU A 165 -9.28 -9.14 4.50
CA LEU A 165 -9.40 -9.64 5.86
C LEU A 165 -10.32 -10.86 5.94
N GLU A 166 -11.51 -10.79 5.34
CA GLU A 166 -12.43 -11.93 5.29
C GLU A 166 -11.80 -13.14 4.59
N THR A 167 -11.10 -12.89 3.48
CA THR A 167 -10.40 -13.94 2.73
C THR A 167 -9.28 -14.58 3.55
N ALA A 168 -8.50 -13.76 4.26
CA ALA A 168 -7.44 -14.20 5.15
C ALA A 168 -8.01 -15.03 6.31
N ALA A 169 -9.09 -14.58 6.95
CA ALA A 169 -9.74 -15.28 8.06
C ALA A 169 -10.32 -16.65 7.64
N ARG A 170 -10.89 -16.76 6.43
CA ARG A 170 -11.38 -18.05 5.90
C ARG A 170 -10.26 -19.04 5.59
N ARG A 171 -9.07 -18.53 5.26
CA ARG A 171 -7.89 -19.35 4.90
C ARG A 171 -6.93 -19.58 6.05
N ALA A 172 -7.04 -18.79 7.12
CA ALA A 172 -6.34 -19.08 8.36
C ALA A 172 -6.77 -20.48 8.82
N PRO A 173 -5.82 -21.34 9.23
CA PRO A 173 -6.20 -22.59 9.86
C PRO A 173 -7.13 -22.23 11.01
N VAL A 174 -8.36 -22.73 10.98
CA VAL A 174 -9.28 -22.69 12.11
C VAL A 174 -8.43 -23.12 13.30
N THR A 175 -8.12 -22.19 14.20
CA THR A 175 -7.46 -22.53 15.44
C THR A 175 -8.35 -23.59 16.05
N ALA A 176 -7.87 -24.83 16.01
CA ALA A 176 -8.54 -25.93 16.66
C ALA A 176 -8.80 -25.44 18.07
N VAL A 177 -10.09 -25.23 18.38
CA VAL A 177 -10.57 -24.80 19.67
C VAL A 177 -9.90 -25.74 20.67
N ARG A 178 -8.83 -25.26 21.33
CA ARG A 178 -8.18 -26.01 22.40
C ARG A 178 -9.20 -26.00 23.53
N LYS A 179 -10.04 -27.04 23.54
CA LYS A 179 -10.89 -27.36 24.69
C LYS A 179 -9.98 -27.42 25.91
N SER A 180 -10.40 -26.68 26.91
CA SER A 180 -9.70 -26.39 28.15
C SER A 180 -9.23 -27.66 28.88
N ARG A 181 -8.10 -27.54 29.58
CA ARG A 181 -7.90 -28.20 30.88
C ARG A 181 -7.12 -27.26 31.80
N LYS A 182 -7.85 -26.67 32.75
CA LYS A 182 -7.32 -25.96 33.93
C LYS A 182 -6.24 -26.81 34.62
N ARG A 183 -5.09 -26.21 34.92
CA ARG A 183 -4.41 -26.35 36.21
C ARG A 183 -3.75 -25.00 36.57
N LYS A 184 -4.09 -24.50 37.76
CA LYS A 184 -3.47 -23.35 38.41
C LYS A 184 -2.04 -23.72 38.85
N ALA A 185 -1.07 -22.86 38.62
CA ALA A 185 0.01 -22.53 39.56
C ALA A 185 0.79 -21.33 39.01
N ASP A 186 1.17 -20.44 39.92
CA ASP A 186 1.67 -19.10 39.67
C ASP A 186 2.92 -19.03 38.80
N GLN A 187 2.91 -18.11 37.84
CA GLN A 187 4.10 -17.41 37.37
C GLN A 187 3.66 -16.08 36.75
N GLU A 188 4.06 -14.99 37.40
CA GLU A 188 4.02 -13.65 36.84
C GLU A 188 4.73 -13.67 35.48
N MET A 189 3.97 -13.51 34.40
CA MET A 189 4.51 -13.21 33.09
C MET A 189 4.04 -11.82 32.68
N VAL A 190 5.05 -11.00 32.41
CA VAL A 190 5.02 -9.74 31.67
C VAL A 190 3.90 -9.77 30.63
N THR A 191 2.94 -8.87 30.77
CA THR A 191 1.94 -8.56 29.73
C THR A 191 2.65 -7.85 28.59
N GLU A 192 3.40 -8.58 27.76
CA GLU A 192 3.55 -8.18 26.36
C GLU A 192 2.19 -8.42 25.71
N SER A 193 1.46 -7.33 25.47
CA SER A 193 0.27 -7.33 24.66
C SER A 193 0.63 -7.77 23.24
N THR A 194 0.67 -9.08 22.99
CA THR A 194 0.66 -9.64 21.64
C THR A 194 -0.73 -9.40 21.07
N GLU A 195 -1.02 -8.16 20.68
CA GLU A 195 -2.19 -7.87 19.87
C GLU A 195 -2.09 -8.69 18.58
N ASP A 196 -3.14 -9.43 18.27
CA ASP A 196 -3.23 -10.18 17.02
C ASP A 196 -3.19 -9.16 15.87
N PRO A 197 -2.29 -9.30 14.88
CA PRO A 197 -2.24 -8.39 13.74
C PRO A 197 -3.62 -8.25 13.06
N PHE A 198 -4.46 -9.28 13.08
CA PHE A 198 -5.82 -9.17 12.53
C PHE A 198 -6.72 -8.22 13.31
N THR A 199 -6.61 -8.14 14.64
CA THR A 199 -7.43 -7.23 15.44
C THR A 199 -7.00 -5.79 15.20
N THR A 200 -5.69 -5.50 15.22
CA THR A 200 -5.19 -4.15 14.98
C THR A 200 -5.51 -3.66 13.55
N ILE A 201 -5.48 -4.56 12.56
CA ILE A 201 -5.84 -4.21 11.17
C ILE A 201 -7.35 -3.98 11.03
N ARG A 202 -8.18 -4.77 11.72
CA ARG A 202 -9.64 -4.56 11.74
C ARG A 202 -10.00 -3.21 12.35
N ASP A 203 -9.43 -2.89 13.50
CA ASP A 203 -9.73 -1.65 14.22
C ASP A 203 -9.30 -0.42 13.41
N LEU A 204 -8.13 -0.49 12.76
CA LEU A 204 -7.70 0.54 11.81
C LEU A 204 -8.63 0.65 10.61
N ASN A 205 -9.07 -0.48 10.05
CA ASN A 205 -10.00 -0.50 8.91
C ASN A 205 -11.33 0.15 9.27
N GLU A 206 -11.79 -0.01 10.51
CA GLU A 206 -12.96 0.69 11.03
C GLU A 206 -12.70 2.20 11.12
N ALA A 207 -11.55 2.61 11.65
CA ALA A 207 -11.13 4.00 11.82
C ALA A 207 -10.87 4.78 10.50
N LEU A 208 -10.62 4.11 9.37
CA LEU A 208 -10.36 4.75 8.07
C LEU A 208 -11.48 5.68 7.60
N VAL A 209 -12.73 5.34 7.93
CA VAL A 209 -13.91 6.11 7.58
C VAL A 209 -14.68 6.36 8.87
N PRO A 210 -14.80 7.62 9.33
CA PRO A 210 -15.59 7.96 10.50
C PRO A 210 -17.00 7.42 10.37
N SER A 211 -17.57 6.94 11.48
CA SER A 211 -18.97 6.58 11.56
C SER A 211 -19.81 7.76 11.09
N LEU A 212 -20.74 7.51 10.16
CA LEU A 212 -21.69 8.53 9.73
C LEU A 212 -22.49 8.95 10.97
N LYS A 213 -22.64 10.27 11.18
CA LYS A 213 -23.56 10.76 12.21
C LYS A 213 -24.95 10.23 11.88
N GLU A 214 -25.56 9.50 12.80
CA GLU A 214 -26.92 9.03 12.65
C GLU A 214 -27.84 10.25 12.45
N ALA A 215 -28.76 10.14 11.49
CA ALA A 215 -29.78 11.16 11.32
C ALA A 215 -30.60 11.23 12.62
N PRO A 216 -30.90 12.43 13.14
CA PRO A 216 -31.71 12.53 14.34
C PRO A 216 -33.05 11.83 14.10
N THR A 217 -33.39 10.88 14.97
CA THR A 217 -34.69 10.22 14.95
C THR A 217 -35.76 11.26 15.23
N VAL A 218 -36.47 11.68 14.18
CA VAL A 218 -37.67 12.50 14.31
C VAL A 218 -38.73 11.59 14.93
N ARG A 219 -39.08 11.84 16.20
CA ARG A 219 -40.23 11.20 16.84
C ARG A 219 -41.48 11.88 16.26
N PHE A 220 -42.33 11.10 15.61
CA PHE A 220 -43.69 11.51 15.22
C PHE A 220 -44.64 11.38 16.41
#